data_AF-A0A2V5UTC0-F1
#
_entry.id   AF-A0A2V5UTC0-F1
#
_cell.length_a   1.000
_cell.length_b   1.000
_cell.length_c   1.000
_cell.angle_alpha   90.00
_cell.angle_beta   90.00
_cell.angle_gamma   90.00
#
_symmetry.space_group_name_H-M   'P 1'
#
loop_
_entity.id
_entity.type
_entity.pdbx_description
1 polymer ?
#
loop_
_entity_poly.entity_id
_entity_poly.type
_entity_poly.pdbx_seq_one_letter_code
_entity_poly.pdbx_strand_id
1 'polypeptide(L)'
;GGQQKCYVDTGPILERDHAAQAGLGWHGKNTMLIDERLGTWFFLAEVLTTLELPPDQPVPHRCGTCERCIKACPTGAIIAPHRLDARRCIS
;
A
#
# COMPACT_ATOMS: atom_id res chain seq x y z
N GLY A 1 -26.63 -4.23 9.57
CA GLY A 1 -27.32 -3.43 8.54
C GLY A 1 -27.03 -3.97 7.15
N GLY A 2 -25.78 -3.94 6.69
CA GLY A 2 -25.35 -4.59 5.44
C GLY A 2 -24.78 -6.00 5.64
N GLN A 3 -24.33 -6.63 4.55
CA GLN A 3 -23.47 -7.82 4.57
C GLN A 3 -22.00 -7.41 4.57
N GLN A 4 -21.12 -8.17 5.23
CA GLN A 4 -19.70 -7.85 5.32
C GLN A 4 -18.80 -9.04 5.05
N LYS A 5 -17.58 -8.76 4.58
CA LYS A 5 -16.47 -9.70 4.54
C LYS A 5 -15.17 -8.99 4.92
N CYS A 6 -14.43 -9.58 5.85
CA CYS A 6 -13.20 -9.00 6.38
C CYS A 6 -11.99 -9.76 5.85
N TYR A 7 -10.91 -9.03 5.58
CA TYR A 7 -9.64 -9.61 5.18
C TYR A 7 -8.46 -8.91 5.85
N VAL A 8 -7.39 -9.69 5.97
CA VAL A 8 -6.04 -9.26 6.30
C VAL A 8 -5.09 -10.25 5.62
N ASP A 9 -4.26 -9.75 4.72
CA ASP A 9 -3.24 -10.39 3.86
C ASP A 9 -3.74 -11.51 2.92
N THR A 10 -4.64 -12.36 3.40
CA THR A 10 -5.05 -13.63 2.79
C THR A 10 -6.26 -13.51 1.86
N GLY A 11 -6.83 -12.32 1.73
CA GLY A 11 -7.98 -12.05 0.88
C GLY A 11 -7.62 -11.89 -0.60
N PRO A 12 -8.54 -12.15 -1.54
CA PRO A 12 -8.35 -11.86 -2.97
C PRO A 12 -8.54 -10.37 -3.27
N ILE A 13 -7.93 -9.49 -2.47
CA ILE A 13 -8.13 -8.04 -2.49
C ILE A 13 -6.77 -7.33 -2.51
N LEU A 14 -6.69 -6.22 -3.24
CA LEU A 14 -5.48 -5.38 -3.29
C LEU A 14 -5.52 -4.36 -2.15
N GLU A 15 -5.20 -4.82 -0.95
CA GLU A 15 -5.35 -4.06 0.32
C GLU A 15 -4.64 -2.71 0.28
N ARG A 16 -3.40 -2.68 -0.24
CA ARG A 16 -2.60 -1.45 -0.36
C ARG A 16 -3.25 -0.43 -1.30
N ASP A 17 -3.84 -0.89 -2.40
CA ASP A 17 -4.47 -0.01 -3.40
C ASP A 17 -5.77 0.59 -2.84
N HIS A 18 -6.58 -0.21 -2.15
CA HIS A 18 -7.78 0.28 -1.47
C HIS A 18 -7.44 1.25 -0.33
N ALA A 19 -6.40 0.96 0.44
CA ALA A 19 -5.95 1.85 1.50
C ALA A 19 -5.43 3.20 0.96
N ALA A 20 -4.75 3.22 -0.19
CA ALA A 20 -4.36 4.46 -0.86
C ALA A 20 -5.58 5.26 -1.34
N GLN A 21 -6.58 4.58 -1.91
CA GLN A 21 -7.85 5.21 -2.32
C GLN A 21 -8.63 5.78 -1.13
N ALA A 22 -8.59 5.08 0.02
CA ALA A 22 -9.21 5.50 1.27
C ALA A 22 -8.41 6.59 2.03
N GLY A 23 -7.35 7.14 1.42
CA GLY A 23 -6.59 8.23 2.03
C GLY A 23 -5.69 7.82 3.20
N LEU A 24 -5.44 6.53 3.41
CA LEU A 24 -4.55 6.05 4.48
C LEU A 24 -3.06 6.25 4.16
N GLY A 25 -2.72 6.60 2.92
CA GLY A 25 -1.34 6.79 2.51
C GLY A 25 -1.16 6.85 1.00
N TRP A 26 0.10 6.86 0.56
CA TRP A 26 0.45 6.78 -0.85
C TRP A 26 1.39 5.59 -1.11
N HIS A 27 1.37 5.05 -2.33
CA HIS A 27 2.33 4.03 -2.72
C HIS A 27 3.73 4.63 -2.83
N GLY A 28 4.66 4.14 -2.03
CA GLY A 28 6.07 4.43 -2.15
C GLY A 28 6.69 3.77 -3.38
N LYS A 29 7.85 4.28 -3.83
CA LYS A 29 8.62 3.64 -4.92
C LYS A 29 9.04 2.20 -4.60
N ASN A 30 9.04 1.84 -3.32
CA ASN A 30 9.27 0.48 -2.78
C ASN A 30 8.00 -0.39 -2.73
N THR A 31 6.93 0.00 -3.42
CA THR A 31 5.62 -0.70 -3.47
C THR A 31 4.85 -0.78 -2.14
N MET A 32 5.37 -0.21 -1.05
CA MET A 32 4.67 -0.16 0.24
C MET A 32 3.72 1.03 0.29
N LEU A 33 2.65 0.92 1.09
CA LEU A 33 1.86 2.08 1.48
C LEU A 33 2.63 2.88 2.54
N ILE A 34 2.71 4.19 2.38
CA ILE A 34 3.34 5.11 3.33
C ILE A 34 2.25 6.02 3.89
N ASP A 35 2.04 5.95 5.20
CA ASP A 35 1.24 6.91 5.95
C ASP A 35 2.09 8.12 6.35
N GLU A 36 1.47 9.30 6.45
CA GLU A 36 2.16 10.56 6.76
C GLU A 36 2.77 10.58 8.17
N ARG A 37 2.17 9.86 9.13
CA ARG A 37 2.59 9.85 10.54
C ARG A 37 3.29 8.56 10.94
N LEU A 38 2.82 7.41 10.46
CA LEU A 38 3.28 6.07 10.83
C LEU A 38 4.39 5.54 9.91
N GLY A 39 4.63 6.21 8.77
CA GLY A 39 5.55 5.70 7.75
C GLY A 39 5.01 4.40 7.15
N THR A 40 5.82 3.36 7.05
CA THR A 40 5.40 2.04 6.49
C THR A 40 5.15 0.98 7.57
N TRP A 41 5.23 1.34 8.85
CA TRP A 41 5.22 0.39 9.96
C TRP A 41 3.83 0.25 10.58
N PHE A 42 2.91 -0.30 9.80
CA PHE A 42 1.54 -0.59 10.22
C PHE A 42 0.98 -1.76 9.41
N PHE A 43 -0.08 -2.38 9.93
CA PHE A 43 -0.81 -3.43 9.23
C PHE A 43 -2.01 -2.84 8.48
N LEU A 44 -2.39 -3.51 7.39
CA LEU A 44 -3.62 -3.23 6.66
C LEU A 44 -4.63 -4.33 6.96
N ALA A 45 -5.89 -3.92 7.02
CA ALA A 45 -7.04 -4.80 7.05
C ALA A 45 -8.21 -4.05 6.45
N GLU A 46 -9.14 -4.77 5.83
CA GLU A 46 -10.31 -4.19 5.20
C GLU A 46 -11.60 -4.90 5.59
N VAL A 47 -12.69 -4.13 5.51
CA VAL A 47 -14.05 -4.63 5.65
C VAL A 47 -14.80 -4.25 4.38
N LEU A 48 -15.01 -5.24 3.51
CA LEU A 48 -15.92 -5.08 2.38
C LEU A 48 -17.34 -5.12 2.92
N THR A 49 -18.17 -4.17 2.49
CA THR A 49 -19.54 -4.03 2.99
C THR A 49 -20.49 -3.61 1.88
N THR A 50 -21.74 -4.04 1.98
CA THR A 50 -22.82 -3.56 1.08
C THR A 50 -23.45 -2.25 1.57
N LEU A 51 -22.93 -1.66 2.64
CA LEU A 51 -23.37 -0.34 3.11
C LEU A 51 -22.84 0.74 2.17
N GLU A 52 -23.70 1.69 1.82
CA GLU A 52 -23.28 2.92 1.14
C GLU A 52 -22.61 3.85 2.16
N LEU A 53 -21.32 4.11 1.95
CA LEU A 53 -20.52 5.02 2.76
C LEU A 53 -19.94 6.12 1.85
N PRO A 54 -19.88 7.38 2.31
CA PRO A 54 -19.17 8.41 1.56
C PRO A 54 -17.68 8.03 1.45
N PRO A 55 -17.06 8.11 0.25
CA PRO A 55 -15.65 7.80 0.09
C PRO A 55 -14.77 8.93 0.63
N ASP A 56 -13.63 8.54 1.19
CA ASP A 56 -12.54 9.47 1.53
C ASP A 56 -11.78 9.92 0.29
N GLN A 57 -10.92 10.93 0.45
CA GLN A 57 -10.05 11.43 -0.62
C GLN A 57 -8.64 10.84 -0.48
N PRO A 58 -8.00 10.41 -1.59
CA PRO A 58 -6.61 10.00 -1.59
C PRO A 58 -5.67 11.12 -1.13
N VAL A 59 -4.57 10.73 -0.47
CA VAL A 59 -3.52 11.69 -0.08
C VAL A 59 -2.51 11.90 -1.20
N PRO A 60 -1.86 13.08 -1.29
CA PRO A 60 -0.84 13.33 -2.29
C PRO A 60 0.37 12.40 -2.16
N HIS A 61 0.94 12.00 -3.28
CA HIS A 61 2.18 11.23 -3.31
C HIS A 61 3.40 12.09 -2.94
N ARG A 62 4.28 11.58 -2.07
CA ARG A 62 5.40 12.38 -1.49
C ARG A 62 6.80 11.85 -1.74
N CYS A 63 7.01 10.80 -2.55
CA CYS A 63 8.39 10.33 -2.80
C CYS A 63 9.24 11.31 -3.62
N GLY A 64 8.63 12.10 -4.51
CA GLY A 64 9.35 13.03 -5.39
C GLY A 64 10.54 12.38 -6.09
N THR A 65 11.71 13.00 -6.02
CA THR A 65 12.98 12.51 -6.59
C THR A 65 13.72 11.51 -5.70
N CYS A 66 13.20 11.16 -4.52
CA CYS A 66 13.86 10.21 -3.61
C CYS A 66 14.01 8.82 -4.25
N GLU A 67 15.17 8.20 -4.10
CA GLU A 67 15.47 6.85 -4.61
C GLU A 67 16.11 5.95 -3.53
N ARG A 68 16.02 6.35 -2.25
CA ARG A 68 16.74 5.68 -1.14
C ARG A 68 16.45 4.18 -1.07
N CYS A 69 15.17 3.79 -1.18
CA CYS A 69 14.77 2.38 -1.14
C CYS A 69 15.30 1.57 -2.33
N ILE A 70 15.28 2.14 -3.53
CA ILE A 70 15.78 1.49 -4.75
C ILE A 70 17.29 1.23 -4.61
N LYS A 71 18.05 2.23 -4.17
CA LYS A 71 19.51 2.13 -3.98
C LYS A 71 19.90 1.22 -2.82
N ALA A 72 19.07 1.14 -1.79
CA ALA A 72 19.33 0.32 -0.61
C ALA A 72 18.95 -1.15 -0.77
N CYS A 73 18.15 -1.51 -1.78
CA CYS A 73 17.66 -2.87 -1.96
C CYS A 73 18.83 -3.83 -2.25
N PRO A 74 19.15 -4.79 -1.35
CA PRO A 74 20.40 -5.56 -1.43
C PRO A 74 20.46 -6.50 -2.63
N THR A 75 19.31 -6.92 -3.15
CA THR A 75 19.18 -7.81 -4.29
C THR A 75 18.75 -7.09 -5.56
N GLY A 76 18.56 -5.76 -5.51
CA GLY A 76 18.01 -4.98 -6.61
C GLY A 76 16.61 -5.43 -7.04
N ALA A 77 15.79 -5.92 -6.11
CA ALA A 77 14.43 -6.38 -6.38
C ALA A 77 13.48 -5.25 -6.82
N ILE A 78 13.72 -4.00 -6.40
CA ILE A 78 12.96 -2.84 -6.88
C ILE A 78 13.57 -2.40 -8.22
N ILE A 79 13.05 -2.94 -9.33
CA ILE A 79 13.62 -2.79 -10.68
C ILE A 79 13.26 -1.46 -11.35
N ALA A 80 12.21 -0.79 -10.87
CA ALA A 80 11.81 0.57 -11.24
C ALA A 80 10.89 1.14 -10.13
N PRO A 81 10.64 2.46 -10.08
CA PRO A 81 9.65 3.02 -9.16
C PRO A 81 8.32 2.26 -9.24
N HIS A 82 7.83 1.78 -8.09
CA HIS A 82 6.59 1.00 -7.96
C HIS A 82 6.60 -0.36 -8.68
N ARG A 83 7.78 -0.90 -9.04
CA ARG A 83 7.92 -2.20 -9.69
C ARG A 83 8.90 -3.08 -8.93
N LEU A 84 8.37 -4.14 -8.32
CA LEU A 84 9.13 -5.13 -7.55
C LEU A 84 9.20 -6.46 -8.32
N ASP A 85 10.40 -7.03 -8.45
CA ASP A 85 10.59 -8.42 -8.83
C ASP A 85 10.62 -9.28 -7.56
N ALA A 86 9.47 -9.90 -7.25
CA ALA A 86 9.29 -10.71 -6.05
C ALA A 86 10.26 -11.90 -5.97
N ARG A 87 10.74 -12.42 -7.11
CA ARG A 87 11.68 -13.57 -7.14
C ARG A 87 13.06 -13.20 -6.60
N ARG A 88 13.38 -11.91 -6.55
CA ARG A 88 14.63 -11.36 -6.01
C ARG A 88 14.45 -10.80 -4.60
N CYS A 89 13.21 -10.60 -4.15
CA CYS A 89 12.94 -10.02 -2.85
C CYS A 89 13.39 -10.98 -1.74
N ILE A 90 13.99 -10.45 -0.66
CA ILE A 90 14.47 -11.24 0.49
C ILE A 90 13.44 -11.35 1.62
N SER A 91 12.24 -10.80 1.41
CA SER A 91 11.15 -10.91 2.37
C SER A 91 10.70 -12.35 2.58
#